data_AF-A0A6A3AGD0-F1
#
_entry.id   AF-A0A6A3AGD0-F1
#
_cell.length_a   1.000
_cell.length_b   1.000
_cell.length_c   1.000
_cell.angle_alpha   90.00
_cell.angle_beta   90.00
_cell.angle_gamma   90.00
#
_symmetry.space_group_name_H-M   'P 1'
#
loop_
_entity.id
_entity.type
_entity.pdbx_description
1 polymer ?
#
loop_
_entity_poly.entity_id
_entity_poly.type
_entity_poly.pdbx_seq_one_letter_code
_entity_poly.pdbx_strand_id
1 'polypeptide(L)'
;MRLPFHLNASCSSVSTAFHLSCLNSPTLYLHIGAETYRVLDFFSDGVLVDFPGASSCRQYNDLNAFGFTKNDYFGISSDNVIGLYDCEDSSLCKVGCETNDLPGCDGNIGGSLGCCYPFSDHSIWHSGDGFSSFSKFGCRGFSSWVVSRGTNTGKRGVKLEWAVPRNSSDIICATDADMVNATAVEAGVRCLCKDGFVSDGFANGAGCFKSCIKEGQGAYGEECDSPKHSQRKLVILAVVLTLLFIFASLFLFLCILRRPVKLGPFHLEQNHYHNTTSFRRACRTRLFTYRELGEATRTFEDSQKLVNGTNGTIHAGVLGDGSHIAVQKSSYTIMVVYGYPANGTLEEHLQNSRGQKFGLDWYKRLSIAAETASVLAYLHYEISSPIFHRGLKSSGYIFLDVDFSVKVAGFALLSPGSGNYSNLRSNYETPYKNDVYDFGLLLLEIISGTSYSDMPRVAMEKIKSGKLEEIVDPSLYYHEQPIARREQIEIVADIATRCLLFGGDGKIGMIDVTRELFHLAKENI
;
A
#
# COMPACT_ATOMS: atom_id res chain seq x y z
N MET A 1 -7.42 31.73 -5.35
CA MET A 1 -7.20 32.38 -6.65
C MET A 1 -6.33 33.61 -6.40
N ARG A 2 -5.11 33.66 -6.97
CA ARG A 2 -4.10 34.73 -6.81
C ARG A 2 -3.45 35.02 -8.17
N LEU A 3 -3.90 36.10 -8.80
CA LEU A 3 -3.34 36.82 -9.94
C LEU A 3 -3.25 38.31 -9.54
N PRO A 4 -2.43 39.15 -10.20
CA PRO A 4 -1.85 40.41 -9.68
C PRO A 4 -2.85 41.53 -9.42
N PHE A 5 -4.13 41.30 -9.76
CA PHE A 5 -5.24 42.17 -9.39
C PHE A 5 -6.33 41.35 -8.71
N HIS A 6 -6.04 40.60 -7.64
CA HIS A 6 -7.07 40.35 -6.61
C HIS A 6 -7.25 41.62 -5.80
N LEU A 7 -7.89 42.59 -6.43
CA LEU A 7 -8.90 43.31 -5.70
C LEU A 7 -9.95 42.23 -5.40
N ASN A 8 -9.88 41.67 -4.19
CA ASN A 8 -11.10 41.34 -3.49
C ASN A 8 -12.03 42.55 -3.67
N ALA A 9 -13.34 42.37 -3.70
CA ALA A 9 -14.25 43.49 -3.54
C ALA A 9 -14.14 44.06 -2.10
N SER A 10 -12.92 44.28 -1.60
CA SER A 10 -12.54 44.77 -0.30
C SER A 10 -11.29 45.64 -0.46
N CYS A 11 -11.40 46.86 0.05
CA CYS A 11 -10.49 47.98 -0.09
C CYS A 11 -9.08 47.85 0.51
N SER A 12 -8.63 46.65 0.89
CA SER A 12 -7.46 46.47 1.74
C SER A 12 -6.10 46.53 1.03
N SER A 13 -6.03 46.37 -0.30
CA SER A 13 -4.77 46.50 -1.05
C SER A 13 -5.00 47.06 -2.46
N VAL A 14 -5.25 48.36 -2.54
CA VAL A 14 -5.46 49.04 -3.82
C VAL A 14 -4.13 49.61 -4.30
N SER A 15 -3.72 49.27 -5.53
CA SER A 15 -2.52 49.83 -6.14
C SER A 15 -2.70 51.32 -6.39
N THR A 16 -1.74 52.13 -5.93
CA THR A 16 -1.71 53.58 -6.16
C THR A 16 -1.34 53.94 -7.60
N ALA A 17 -0.75 53.00 -8.36
CA ALA A 17 -0.24 53.23 -9.72
C ALA A 17 -1.33 53.62 -10.73
N PHE A 18 -2.58 53.18 -10.49
CA PHE A 18 -3.71 53.47 -11.38
C PHE A 18 -4.77 54.36 -10.73
N HIS A 19 -4.43 55.10 -9.66
CA HIS A 19 -5.36 56.00 -8.96
C HIS A 19 -6.71 55.34 -8.64
N LEU A 20 -6.67 54.09 -8.20
CA LEU A 20 -7.86 53.37 -7.75
C LEU A 20 -8.16 53.77 -6.30
N SER A 21 -9.44 53.95 -5.98
CA SER A 21 -9.88 54.27 -4.62
C SER A 21 -11.11 53.47 -4.22
N CYS A 22 -11.41 53.52 -2.93
CA CYS A 22 -12.34 52.62 -2.30
C CYS A 22 -13.01 53.37 -1.14
N LEU A 23 -14.26 53.77 -1.34
CA LEU A 23 -15.00 54.65 -0.43
C LEU A 23 -15.97 53.83 0.42
N ASN A 24 -15.57 53.43 1.63
CA ASN A 24 -16.42 52.85 2.70
C ASN A 24 -17.41 51.73 2.27
N SER A 25 -17.12 51.03 1.18
CA SER A 25 -17.97 50.05 0.50
C SER A 25 -17.08 49.06 -0.26
N PRO A 26 -17.53 47.83 -0.58
CA PRO A 26 -16.80 46.90 -1.46
C PRO A 26 -16.61 47.41 -2.91
N THR A 27 -17.13 48.59 -3.23
CA THR A 27 -17.12 49.16 -4.58
C THR A 27 -15.81 49.89 -4.85
N LEU A 28 -15.15 49.50 -5.94
CA LEU A 28 -13.91 50.10 -6.41
C LEU A 28 -14.18 51.20 -7.43
N TYR A 29 -13.42 52.29 -7.32
CA TYR A 29 -13.49 53.43 -8.22
C TYR A 29 -12.15 53.68 -8.89
N LEU A 30 -12.19 54.05 -10.15
CA LEU A 30 -11.07 54.49 -10.97
C LEU A 30 -11.18 55.99 -11.21
N HIS A 31 -10.13 56.73 -10.89
CA HIS A 31 -10.08 58.18 -11.09
C HIS A 31 -9.25 58.52 -12.32
N ILE A 32 -9.84 59.21 -13.29
CA ILE A 32 -9.16 59.68 -14.50
C ILE A 32 -9.51 61.15 -14.70
N GLY A 33 -8.51 62.02 -14.58
CA GLY A 33 -8.74 63.47 -14.60
C GLY A 33 -9.64 63.91 -13.45
N ALA A 34 -10.73 64.60 -13.77
CA ALA A 34 -11.74 65.03 -12.80
C ALA A 34 -12.87 64.00 -12.61
N GLU A 35 -12.93 62.96 -13.45
CA GLU A 35 -14.02 61.98 -13.46
C GLU A 35 -13.69 60.76 -12.61
N THR A 36 -14.75 60.16 -12.06
CA THR A 36 -14.67 58.96 -11.23
C THR A 36 -15.59 57.89 -11.79
N TYR A 37 -15.01 56.73 -12.11
CA TYR A 37 -15.71 55.62 -12.74
C TYR A 37 -15.78 54.44 -11.78
N ARG A 38 -16.97 53.83 -11.67
CA ARG A 38 -17.13 52.59 -10.91
C ARG A 38 -16.56 51.43 -11.70
N VAL A 39 -15.69 50.64 -11.10
CA VAL A 39 -15.16 49.43 -11.74
C VAL A 39 -16.17 48.29 -11.61
N LEU A 40 -16.50 47.68 -12.75
CA LEU A 40 -17.44 46.56 -12.86
C LEU A 40 -16.72 45.22 -12.95
N ASP A 41 -15.60 45.17 -13.67
CA ASP A 41 -14.85 43.94 -13.91
C ASP A 41 -13.42 44.21 -14.39
N PHE A 42 -12.58 43.17 -14.43
CA PHE A 42 -11.20 43.22 -14.90
C PHE A 42 -10.94 42.24 -16.04
N PHE A 43 -10.10 42.66 -16.97
CA PHE A 43 -9.53 41.85 -18.04
C PHE A 43 -8.00 41.82 -17.91
N SER A 44 -7.34 40.91 -18.63
CA SER A 44 -5.87 40.83 -18.63
C SER A 44 -5.19 42.08 -19.20
N ASP A 45 -5.91 42.82 -20.03
CA ASP A 45 -5.43 43.99 -20.79
C ASP A 45 -6.23 45.26 -20.49
N GLY A 46 -7.22 45.21 -19.60
CA GLY A 46 -8.15 46.32 -19.42
C GLY A 46 -9.03 46.23 -18.18
N VAL A 47 -9.78 47.29 -17.94
CA VAL A 47 -10.75 47.41 -16.84
C VAL A 47 -12.11 47.79 -17.42
N LEU A 48 -13.16 47.10 -16.98
CA LEU A 48 -14.54 47.46 -17.33
C LEU A 48 -15.06 48.47 -16.32
N VAL A 49 -15.53 49.62 -16.81
CA VAL A 49 -16.08 50.65 -15.96
C VAL A 49 -17.53 50.98 -16.31
N ASP A 50 -18.28 51.44 -15.31
CA ASP A 50 -19.60 52.05 -15.49
C ASP A 50 -19.47 53.55 -15.80
N PHE A 51 -20.59 54.14 -16.22
CA PHE A 51 -20.68 55.56 -16.53
C PHE A 51 -20.52 56.43 -15.27
N PRO A 52 -19.83 57.58 -15.35
CA PRO A 52 -19.59 58.45 -14.21
C PRO A 52 -20.90 59.04 -13.69
N GLY A 53 -21.01 59.22 -12.36
CA GLY A 53 -22.16 59.86 -11.70
C GLY A 53 -23.47 59.06 -11.72
N ALA A 54 -23.49 57.83 -12.23
CA ALA A 54 -24.70 56.99 -12.24
C ALA A 54 -24.91 56.29 -10.89
N SER A 55 -25.90 56.74 -10.11
CA SER A 55 -26.38 56.01 -8.92
C SER A 55 -27.36 54.88 -9.27
N SER A 56 -27.90 54.88 -10.48
CA SER A 56 -28.85 53.88 -11.01
C SER A 56 -28.51 53.48 -12.45
N CYS A 57 -28.86 52.27 -12.84
CA CYS A 57 -28.59 51.75 -14.18
C CYS A 57 -29.43 52.49 -15.23
N ARG A 58 -28.77 53.10 -16.23
CA ARG A 58 -29.42 53.75 -17.38
C ARG A 58 -29.30 52.88 -18.62
N GLN A 59 -30.41 52.60 -19.29
CA GLN A 59 -30.40 51.79 -20.51
C GLN A 59 -29.74 52.52 -21.69
N TYR A 60 -29.88 53.84 -21.75
CA TYR A 60 -29.39 54.70 -22.81
C TYR A 60 -28.66 55.91 -22.21
N ASN A 61 -27.60 56.36 -22.88
CA ASN A 61 -26.79 57.50 -22.47
C ASN A 61 -26.67 58.51 -23.60
N ASP A 62 -26.56 59.80 -23.28
CA ASP A 62 -26.17 60.85 -24.23
C ASP A 62 -24.74 60.56 -24.74
N LEU A 63 -24.43 60.94 -25.98
CA LEU A 63 -23.09 60.78 -26.56
C LEU A 63 -21.97 61.46 -25.75
N ASN A 64 -22.29 62.47 -24.94
CA ASN A 64 -21.34 63.15 -24.06
C ASN A 64 -21.37 62.65 -22.61
N ALA A 65 -22.19 61.64 -22.28
CA ALA A 65 -22.37 61.16 -20.92
C ALA A 65 -21.15 60.42 -20.35
N PHE A 66 -20.21 60.00 -21.20
CA PHE A 66 -18.96 59.39 -20.79
C PHE A 66 -17.81 60.38 -21.00
N GLY A 67 -17.56 61.22 -19.99
CA GLY A 67 -16.54 62.27 -19.99
C GLY A 67 -15.11 61.74 -19.90
N PHE A 68 -14.67 60.90 -20.82
CA PHE A 68 -13.32 60.36 -20.80
C PHE A 68 -12.34 61.29 -21.52
N THR A 69 -11.36 61.77 -20.78
CA THR A 69 -10.18 62.43 -21.35
C THR A 69 -9.07 61.40 -21.47
N LYS A 70 -8.56 61.23 -22.70
CA LYS A 70 -7.38 60.39 -22.96
C LYS A 70 -6.27 60.80 -21.99
N ASN A 71 -5.68 59.82 -21.33
CA ASN A 71 -4.51 60.01 -20.48
C ASN A 71 -3.38 59.06 -20.91
N ASP A 72 -2.25 59.16 -20.25
CA ASP A 72 -1.04 58.40 -20.61
C ASP A 72 -1.13 56.90 -20.24
N TYR A 73 -2.18 56.49 -19.51
CA TYR A 73 -2.28 55.15 -18.92
C TYR A 73 -3.50 54.34 -19.36
N PHE A 74 -4.55 54.99 -19.88
CA PHE A 74 -5.81 54.38 -20.24
C PHE A 74 -6.31 54.91 -21.58
N GLY A 75 -6.96 54.03 -22.33
CA GLY A 75 -7.64 54.37 -23.58
C GLY A 75 -8.89 53.53 -23.75
N ILE A 76 -9.89 54.04 -24.46
CA ILE A 76 -11.11 53.27 -24.77
C ILE A 76 -10.71 52.10 -25.67
N SER A 77 -11.00 50.88 -25.23
CA SER A 77 -10.60 49.66 -25.96
C SER A 77 -11.42 49.46 -27.24
N SER A 78 -10.80 48.90 -28.28
CA SER A 78 -11.49 48.48 -29.50
C SER A 78 -12.42 47.27 -29.31
N ASP A 79 -12.36 46.61 -28.15
CA ASP A 79 -13.25 45.48 -27.81
C ASP A 79 -14.66 45.92 -27.43
N ASN A 80 -14.91 47.23 -27.29
CA ASN A 80 -16.24 47.76 -27.03
C ASN A 80 -17.12 47.65 -28.28
N VAL A 81 -18.37 47.26 -28.05
CA VAL A 81 -19.45 47.31 -29.04
C VAL A 81 -20.49 48.27 -28.51
N ILE A 82 -20.83 49.27 -29.31
CA ILE A 82 -21.85 50.25 -28.93
C ILE A 82 -23.16 49.99 -29.66
N GLY A 83 -24.26 50.23 -28.96
CA GLY A 83 -25.58 50.41 -29.52
C GLY A 83 -25.83 51.87 -29.79
N LEU A 84 -26.27 52.20 -31.00
CA LEU A 84 -26.55 53.58 -31.39
C LEU A 84 -28.06 53.78 -31.57
N TYR A 85 -28.57 54.90 -31.08
CA TYR A 85 -30.01 55.19 -31.08
C TYR A 85 -30.32 56.54 -31.70
N ASP A 86 -31.47 56.57 -32.38
CA ASP A 86 -32.02 57.74 -33.06
C ASP A 86 -30.99 58.40 -33.98
N CYS A 87 -30.35 57.59 -34.83
CA CYS A 87 -29.39 58.04 -35.84
C CYS A 87 -30.11 58.33 -37.15
N GLU A 88 -29.69 59.40 -37.83
CA GLU A 88 -30.22 59.75 -39.15
C GLU A 88 -29.55 58.92 -40.26
N ASP A 89 -28.28 58.52 -40.07
CA ASP A 89 -27.52 57.71 -41.01
C ASP A 89 -27.46 56.23 -40.57
N SER A 90 -28.05 55.35 -41.38
CA SER A 90 -28.09 53.90 -41.15
C SER A 90 -26.83 53.17 -41.61
N SER A 91 -25.91 53.83 -42.34
CA SER A 91 -24.64 53.24 -42.78
C SER A 91 -23.69 52.90 -41.61
N LEU A 92 -23.97 53.45 -40.44
CA LEU A 92 -23.29 53.14 -39.18
C LEU A 92 -23.51 51.71 -38.69
N CYS A 93 -24.67 51.12 -38.99
CA CYS A 93 -25.09 49.88 -38.38
C CYS A 93 -24.37 48.69 -39.04
N LYS A 94 -23.58 47.95 -38.26
CA LYS A 94 -22.86 46.77 -38.74
C LYS A 94 -23.63 45.49 -38.45
N VAL A 95 -23.56 44.53 -39.38
CA VAL A 95 -24.17 43.21 -39.23
C VAL A 95 -23.40 42.38 -38.19
N GLY A 96 -24.10 41.53 -37.44
CA GLY A 96 -23.48 40.58 -36.49
C GLY A 96 -23.54 40.94 -35.00
N CYS A 97 -24.23 42.02 -34.61
CA CYS A 97 -24.50 42.28 -33.19
C CYS A 97 -25.80 41.68 -32.67
N GLU A 98 -26.71 41.29 -33.57
CA GLU A 98 -27.99 40.66 -33.21
C GLU A 98 -27.80 39.27 -32.56
N THR A 99 -26.64 38.64 -32.76
CA THR A 99 -26.32 37.31 -32.23
C THR A 99 -25.75 37.32 -30.81
N ASN A 100 -25.56 38.50 -30.21
CA ASN A 100 -24.99 38.63 -28.87
C ASN A 100 -26.11 38.83 -27.83
N ASP A 101 -26.06 38.05 -26.76
CA ASP A 101 -26.89 38.19 -25.56
C ASP A 101 -26.38 39.39 -24.75
N LEU A 102 -27.01 40.54 -24.98
CA LEU A 102 -26.65 41.81 -24.36
C LEU A 102 -27.72 42.19 -23.31
N PRO A 103 -27.50 41.87 -22.02
CA PRO A 103 -28.48 42.14 -20.99
C PRO A 103 -28.70 43.65 -20.80
N GLY A 104 -29.96 44.01 -20.61
CA GLY A 104 -30.36 45.36 -20.22
C GLY A 104 -30.13 45.63 -18.74
N CYS A 105 -30.58 46.80 -18.26
CA CYS A 105 -30.40 47.21 -16.87
C CYS A 105 -31.07 46.30 -15.83
N ASP A 106 -32.16 45.63 -16.20
CA ASP A 106 -32.92 44.76 -15.29
C ASP A 106 -32.39 43.30 -15.29
N GLY A 107 -31.27 43.04 -15.95
CA GLY A 107 -30.69 41.69 -16.09
C GLY A 107 -31.47 40.76 -17.03
N ASN A 108 -32.65 41.16 -17.51
CA ASN A 108 -33.37 40.45 -18.55
C ASN A 108 -32.63 40.55 -19.90
N ILE A 109 -32.43 39.39 -20.52
CA ILE A 109 -31.92 39.25 -21.89
C ILE A 109 -33.09 39.53 -22.82
N GLY A 110 -33.18 40.73 -23.38
CA GLY A 110 -34.41 41.17 -24.04
C GLY A 110 -34.31 42.36 -24.97
N GLY A 111 -33.15 42.62 -25.57
CA GLY A 111 -33.04 43.66 -26.60
C GLY A 111 -32.03 43.28 -27.68
N SER A 112 -32.51 42.84 -28.84
CA SER A 112 -31.68 42.87 -30.05
C SER A 112 -31.37 44.34 -30.36
N LEU A 113 -30.08 44.66 -30.54
CA LEU A 113 -29.67 45.99 -30.97
C LEU A 113 -29.98 46.16 -32.45
N GLY A 114 -31.01 46.94 -32.75
CA GLY A 114 -31.36 47.26 -34.14
C GLY A 114 -30.25 47.99 -34.91
N CYS A 115 -29.35 48.70 -34.20
CA CYS A 115 -28.15 49.30 -34.77
C CYS A 115 -26.99 49.21 -33.79
N CYS A 116 -25.87 48.64 -34.22
CA CYS A 116 -24.64 48.56 -33.44
C CYS A 116 -23.42 48.97 -34.27
N TYR A 117 -22.34 49.30 -33.57
CA TYR A 117 -21.05 49.56 -34.17
C TYR A 117 -19.93 48.97 -33.28
N PRO A 118 -19.17 47.96 -33.74
CA PRO A 118 -18.00 47.46 -33.03
C PRO A 118 -16.78 48.36 -33.26
N PHE A 119 -16.06 48.72 -32.19
CA PHE A 119 -14.89 49.60 -32.32
C PHE A 119 -13.70 48.97 -33.04
N SER A 120 -13.70 47.65 -33.21
CA SER A 120 -12.75 46.92 -34.06
C SER A 120 -12.93 47.16 -35.57
N ASP A 121 -14.04 47.78 -36.01
CA ASP A 121 -14.28 48.06 -37.44
C ASP A 121 -13.42 49.22 -37.97
N HIS A 122 -13.03 50.16 -37.10
CA HIS A 122 -12.15 51.29 -37.42
C HIS A 122 -12.57 52.21 -38.58
N SER A 123 -13.74 52.05 -39.21
CA SER A 123 -14.13 52.92 -40.34
C SER A 123 -14.49 54.34 -39.92
N ILE A 124 -15.02 54.51 -38.71
CA ILE A 124 -15.62 55.78 -38.24
C ILE A 124 -15.00 56.25 -36.93
N TRP A 125 -14.72 55.31 -36.03
CA TRP A 125 -14.12 55.56 -34.72
C TRP A 125 -12.69 55.00 -34.68
N HIS A 126 -11.76 55.80 -34.16
CA HIS A 126 -10.36 55.45 -34.01
C HIS A 126 -9.92 55.56 -32.55
N SER A 127 -8.82 54.88 -32.19
CA SER A 127 -8.22 54.99 -30.86
C SER A 127 -7.94 56.44 -30.48
N GLY A 128 -8.58 56.90 -29.40
CA GLY A 128 -8.49 58.29 -28.92
C GLY A 128 -9.73 59.14 -29.22
N ASP A 129 -10.63 58.69 -30.09
CA ASP A 129 -11.91 59.34 -30.33
C ASP A 129 -12.87 59.14 -29.15
N GLY A 130 -13.67 60.17 -28.85
CA GLY A 130 -14.80 60.05 -27.92
C GLY A 130 -16.06 59.48 -28.57
N PHE A 131 -17.07 59.19 -27.76
CA PHE A 131 -18.39 58.75 -28.25
C PHE A 131 -19.15 59.89 -28.98
N SER A 132 -18.77 61.15 -28.74
CA SER A 132 -19.31 62.31 -29.46
C SER A 132 -19.04 62.28 -30.97
N SER A 133 -18.08 61.48 -31.44
CA SER A 133 -17.81 61.28 -32.87
C SER A 133 -19.00 60.74 -33.66
N PHE A 134 -19.99 60.13 -33.01
CA PHE A 134 -21.21 59.63 -33.65
C PHE A 134 -22.29 60.70 -33.85
N SER A 135 -22.15 61.88 -33.23
CA SER A 135 -23.11 62.99 -33.37
C SER A 135 -23.21 63.51 -34.81
N LYS A 136 -22.12 63.39 -35.59
CA LYS A 136 -22.08 63.78 -37.01
C LYS A 136 -23.01 62.97 -37.92
N PHE A 137 -23.55 61.86 -37.41
CA PHE A 137 -24.50 60.99 -38.11
C PHE A 137 -25.93 61.10 -37.55
N GLY A 138 -26.19 62.15 -36.75
CA GLY A 138 -27.51 62.42 -36.18
C GLY A 138 -27.87 61.57 -34.96
N CYS A 139 -27.01 60.67 -34.50
CA CYS A 139 -27.28 59.83 -33.33
C CYS A 139 -27.46 60.69 -32.06
N ARG A 140 -28.48 60.37 -31.26
CA ARG A 140 -28.76 61.10 -30.01
C ARG A 140 -28.23 60.41 -28.76
N GLY A 141 -28.04 59.10 -28.81
CA GLY A 141 -27.58 58.36 -27.64
C GLY A 141 -27.01 57.00 -27.98
N PHE A 142 -26.43 56.39 -26.95
CA PHE A 142 -25.76 55.11 -27.07
C PHE A 142 -25.82 54.26 -25.80
N SER A 143 -25.49 52.99 -25.98
CA SER A 143 -25.25 51.99 -24.95
C SER A 143 -23.95 51.26 -25.29
N SER A 144 -23.28 50.69 -24.29
CA SER A 144 -21.95 50.08 -24.49
C SER A 144 -21.86 48.73 -23.79
N TRP A 145 -21.28 47.76 -24.49
CA TRP A 145 -20.97 46.44 -23.97
C TRP A 145 -19.60 45.96 -24.44
N VAL A 146 -19.11 44.96 -23.73
CA VAL A 146 -17.87 44.26 -24.06
C VAL A 146 -18.21 42.79 -24.19
N VAL A 147 -18.02 42.25 -25.39
CA VAL A 147 -18.28 40.85 -25.71
C VAL A 147 -16.96 40.09 -25.57
N SER A 148 -16.92 39.13 -24.63
CA SER A 148 -15.70 38.35 -24.41
C SER A 148 -15.50 37.37 -25.57
N ARG A 149 -14.25 37.21 -26.03
CA ARG A 149 -13.94 36.31 -27.15
C ARG A 149 -14.35 34.88 -26.82
N GLY A 150 -15.11 34.24 -27.72
CA GLY A 150 -15.61 32.87 -27.54
C GLY A 150 -16.91 32.76 -26.74
N THR A 151 -17.51 33.89 -26.33
CA THR A 151 -18.83 33.94 -25.69
C THR A 151 -19.75 34.87 -26.46
N ASN A 152 -21.04 34.55 -26.52
CA ASN A 152 -22.05 35.45 -27.10
C ASN A 152 -22.63 36.41 -26.05
N THR A 153 -22.21 36.35 -24.79
CA THR A 153 -22.73 37.20 -23.71
C THR A 153 -21.86 38.44 -23.55
N GLY A 154 -22.48 39.62 -23.61
CA GLY A 154 -21.78 40.88 -23.37
C GLY A 154 -21.98 41.41 -21.95
N LYS A 155 -20.96 42.10 -21.44
CA LYS A 155 -21.04 42.82 -20.16
C LYS A 155 -21.26 44.30 -20.43
N ARG A 156 -22.30 44.89 -19.82
CA ARG A 156 -22.60 46.33 -19.93
C ARG A 156 -21.47 47.13 -19.28
N GLY A 157 -21.00 48.16 -19.98
CA GLY A 157 -19.94 49.05 -19.50
C GLY A 157 -19.02 49.46 -20.64
N VAL A 158 -17.99 50.24 -20.30
CA VAL A 158 -16.94 50.66 -21.21
C VAL A 158 -15.63 50.01 -20.75
N LYS A 159 -15.03 49.14 -21.57
CA LYS A 159 -13.69 48.61 -21.31
C LYS A 159 -12.65 49.65 -21.69
N LEU A 160 -11.81 49.98 -20.74
CA LEU A 160 -10.60 50.78 -20.94
C LEU A 160 -9.41 49.83 -21.02
N GLU A 161 -8.63 49.90 -22.08
CA GLU A 161 -7.31 49.25 -22.14
C GLU A 161 -6.35 50.09 -21.29
N TRP A 162 -5.47 49.42 -20.54
CA TRP A 162 -4.44 50.10 -19.76
C TRP A 162 -3.05 49.88 -20.38
N ALA A 163 -2.15 50.83 -20.18
CA ALA A 163 -0.76 50.73 -20.60
C ALA A 163 0.14 51.62 -19.73
N VAL A 164 1.45 51.47 -19.86
CA VAL A 164 2.45 52.34 -19.25
C VAL A 164 3.22 53.08 -20.34
N PRO A 165 3.50 54.39 -20.21
CA PRO A 165 4.25 55.16 -21.20
C PRO A 165 5.67 54.62 -21.40
N ARG A 166 6.09 54.37 -22.64
CA ARG A 166 7.40 53.75 -22.98
C ARG A 166 8.63 54.38 -22.32
N ASN A 167 8.57 55.67 -21.97
CA ASN A 167 9.68 56.41 -21.36
C ASN A 167 9.73 56.31 -19.81
N SER A 168 8.83 55.54 -19.19
CA SER A 168 8.85 55.31 -17.75
C SER A 168 9.99 54.36 -17.36
N SER A 169 10.73 54.69 -16.30
CA SER A 169 11.79 53.86 -15.72
C SER A 169 11.31 52.51 -15.17
N ASP A 170 10.00 52.33 -15.04
CA ASP A 170 9.37 51.16 -14.43
C ASP A 170 9.07 50.03 -15.42
N ILE A 171 9.43 50.20 -16.70
CA ILE A 171 9.13 49.21 -17.75
C ILE A 171 10.27 48.21 -17.86
N ILE A 172 10.25 47.25 -16.93
CA ILE A 172 11.05 46.04 -17.03
C ILE A 172 10.05 44.88 -16.97
N CYS A 173 9.98 44.07 -18.03
CA CYS A 173 9.17 42.86 -18.01
C CYS A 173 9.87 41.77 -17.18
N ALA A 174 9.09 41.04 -16.40
CA ALA A 174 9.55 39.91 -15.61
C ALA A 174 10.06 38.77 -16.50
N THR A 175 10.74 37.81 -15.87
CA THR A 175 11.03 36.53 -16.53
C THR A 175 9.72 35.88 -16.99
N ASP A 176 9.72 35.32 -18.20
CA ASP A 176 8.55 34.72 -18.83
C ASP A 176 7.43 35.72 -19.23
N ALA A 177 7.76 37.00 -19.41
CA ALA A 177 6.91 38.00 -20.03
C ALA A 177 7.57 38.62 -21.27
N ASP A 178 6.75 38.99 -22.26
CA ASP A 178 7.16 39.73 -23.45
C ASP A 178 6.51 41.11 -23.47
N MET A 179 7.27 42.13 -23.91
CA MET A 179 6.74 43.49 -24.04
C MET A 179 5.82 43.58 -25.27
N VAL A 180 4.60 44.07 -25.08
CA VAL A 180 3.62 44.29 -26.15
C VAL A 180 3.14 45.75 -26.15
N ASN A 181 2.87 46.28 -27.34
CA ASN A 181 2.33 47.63 -27.48
C ASN A 181 0.82 47.62 -27.19
N ALA A 182 0.34 48.66 -26.51
CA ALA A 182 -1.09 48.91 -26.33
C ALA A 182 -1.72 49.42 -27.62
N THR A 183 -3.01 49.14 -27.81
CA THR A 183 -3.75 49.51 -29.03
C THR A 183 -4.52 50.83 -28.91
N ALA A 184 -5.00 51.15 -27.70
CA ALA A 184 -5.78 52.33 -27.40
C ALA A 184 -4.97 53.44 -26.71
N VAL A 185 -3.82 53.10 -26.11
CA VAL A 185 -2.93 54.06 -25.44
C VAL A 185 -1.73 54.36 -26.35
N GLU A 186 -1.61 55.61 -26.76
CA GLU A 186 -0.54 56.05 -27.65
C GLU A 186 0.83 55.92 -27.00
N ALA A 187 1.78 55.29 -27.70
CA ALA A 187 3.11 54.95 -27.19
C ALA A 187 3.11 54.18 -25.85
N GLY A 188 1.98 53.55 -25.50
CA GLY A 188 1.83 52.72 -24.31
C GLY A 188 2.35 51.31 -24.55
N VAL A 189 2.98 50.73 -23.54
CA VAL A 189 3.44 49.34 -23.54
C VAL A 189 2.95 48.61 -22.30
N ARG A 190 2.87 47.29 -22.38
CA ARG A 190 2.57 46.38 -21.26
C ARG A 190 3.41 45.12 -21.36
N CYS A 191 3.51 44.37 -20.28
CA CYS A 191 4.17 43.08 -20.27
C CYS A 191 3.12 41.97 -20.29
N LEU A 192 3.23 41.07 -21.28
CA LEU A 192 2.33 39.93 -21.45
C LEU A 192 3.05 38.66 -21.03
N CYS A 193 2.51 37.95 -20.04
CA CYS A 193 3.04 36.64 -19.67
C CYS A 193 2.91 35.63 -20.82
N LYS A 194 3.94 34.80 -21.00
CA LYS A 194 3.97 33.71 -21.98
C LYS A 194 2.92 32.65 -21.66
N ASP A 195 2.60 31.82 -22.66
CA ASP A 195 1.65 30.73 -22.51
C ASP A 195 1.97 29.84 -21.31
N GLY A 196 0.95 29.56 -20.50
CA GLY A 196 1.10 28.80 -19.24
C GLY A 196 1.51 29.64 -18.04
N PHE A 197 1.73 30.94 -18.22
CA PHE A 197 1.94 31.91 -17.15
C PHE A 197 0.87 33.00 -17.20
N VAL A 198 0.58 33.56 -16.05
CA VAL A 198 -0.47 34.55 -15.86
C VAL A 198 -0.01 35.50 -14.76
N SER A 199 -0.13 36.81 -15.01
CA SER A 199 -0.03 37.94 -14.05
C SER A 199 0.25 39.25 -14.82
N ASP A 200 0.81 40.28 -14.19
CA ASP A 200 0.97 41.64 -14.70
C ASP A 200 2.19 41.75 -15.61
N GLY A 201 3.08 40.76 -15.54
CA GLY A 201 4.25 40.63 -16.39
C GLY A 201 5.36 41.62 -16.08
N PHE A 202 5.22 42.51 -15.10
CA PHE A 202 6.25 43.50 -14.75
C PHE A 202 7.19 42.97 -13.68
N ALA A 203 8.50 43.17 -13.88
CA ALA A 203 9.54 42.75 -12.93
C ALA A 203 9.46 43.50 -11.60
N ASN A 204 9.09 44.78 -11.65
CA ASN A 204 8.86 45.62 -10.45
C ASN A 204 7.41 45.52 -9.92
N GLY A 205 6.61 44.61 -10.49
CA GLY A 205 5.24 44.30 -10.07
C GLY A 205 5.15 42.91 -9.45
N ALA A 206 4.07 42.19 -9.74
CA ALA A 206 3.88 40.81 -9.31
C ALA A 206 4.64 39.79 -10.19
N GLY A 207 5.01 40.16 -11.42
CA GLY A 207 5.71 39.30 -12.36
C GLY A 207 4.79 38.32 -13.07
N CYS A 208 5.29 37.15 -13.48
CA CYS A 208 4.50 36.09 -14.09
C CYS A 208 4.47 34.84 -13.20
N PHE A 209 3.28 34.32 -12.91
CA PHE A 209 3.11 33.07 -12.16
C PHE A 209 2.66 31.96 -13.08
N LYS A 210 3.16 30.75 -12.87
CA LYS A 210 2.72 29.55 -13.59
C LYS A 210 1.25 29.27 -13.33
N SER A 211 0.46 29.03 -14.36
CA SER A 211 -0.95 28.62 -14.26
C SER A 211 -1.11 27.12 -14.52
N CYS A 212 -2.02 26.48 -13.79
CA CYS A 212 -2.32 25.06 -13.95
C CYS A 212 -3.74 24.75 -13.46
N ILE A 213 -4.25 23.56 -13.77
CA ILE A 213 -5.54 23.08 -13.27
C ILE A 213 -5.29 22.05 -12.17
N LYS A 214 -5.82 22.30 -10.97
CA LYS A 214 -5.74 21.39 -9.82
C LYS A 214 -7.16 21.12 -9.34
N GLU A 215 -7.57 19.85 -9.31
CA GLU A 215 -8.90 19.41 -8.84
C GLU A 215 -10.08 20.11 -9.57
N GLY A 216 -9.91 20.41 -10.86
CA GLY A 216 -10.95 21.08 -11.67
C GLY A 216 -11.06 22.60 -11.45
N GLN A 217 -10.21 23.19 -10.60
CA GLN A 217 -10.10 24.63 -10.40
C GLN A 217 -8.75 25.15 -10.91
N GLY A 218 -8.73 26.39 -11.38
CA GLY A 218 -7.49 27.08 -11.78
C GLY A 218 -6.63 27.40 -10.56
N ALA A 219 -5.39 26.91 -10.55
CA ALA A 219 -4.36 27.16 -9.55
C ALA A 219 -3.19 27.94 -10.16
N TYR A 220 -2.38 28.61 -9.32
CA TYR A 220 -1.33 29.54 -9.78
C TYR A 220 -0.10 29.53 -8.87
N GLY A 221 1.07 29.85 -9.43
CA GLY A 221 2.34 30.01 -8.70
C GLY A 221 2.76 28.74 -7.97
N GLU A 222 3.11 28.86 -6.68
CA GLU A 222 3.55 27.73 -5.84
C GLU A 222 2.47 26.64 -5.69
N GLU A 223 1.19 26.94 -5.94
CA GLU A 223 0.13 25.92 -5.94
C GLU A 223 0.21 24.98 -7.16
N CYS A 224 0.82 25.48 -8.25
CA CYS A 224 1.14 24.71 -9.45
C CYS A 224 2.45 23.95 -9.37
N ASP A 225 3.32 24.40 -8.47
CA ASP A 225 4.40 23.57 -7.98
C ASP A 225 3.81 22.55 -7.02
N SER A 226 3.15 21.55 -7.63
CA SER A 226 3.04 20.26 -6.97
C SER A 226 4.40 19.96 -6.36
N PRO A 227 4.50 19.64 -5.06
CA PRO A 227 5.73 19.08 -4.53
C PRO A 227 5.87 17.72 -5.21
N LYS A 228 6.37 17.72 -6.44
CA LYS A 228 6.82 16.56 -7.15
C LYS A 228 7.86 16.00 -6.20
N HIS A 229 7.49 14.86 -5.65
CA HIS A 229 8.31 13.97 -4.88
C HIS A 229 8.58 14.27 -3.41
N SER A 230 8.52 15.49 -2.88
CA SER A 230 8.94 15.72 -1.48
C SER A 230 7.89 15.36 -0.43
N GLN A 231 6.66 15.85 -0.51
CA GLN A 231 5.62 15.59 0.52
C GLN A 231 5.09 14.15 0.49
N ARG A 232 4.91 13.53 -0.69
CA ARG A 232 4.65 12.08 -0.75
C ARG A 232 5.85 11.26 -0.31
N LYS A 233 7.10 11.68 -0.57
CA LYS A 233 8.27 11.02 0.05
C LYS A 233 8.29 11.26 1.54
N LEU A 234 7.91 12.42 2.08
CA LEU A 234 7.97 12.70 3.51
C LEU A 234 6.84 11.98 4.25
N VAL A 235 5.67 11.83 3.64
CA VAL A 235 4.56 11.03 4.19
C VAL A 235 4.83 9.54 3.99
N ILE A 236 5.34 9.08 2.84
CA ILE A 236 5.75 7.68 2.67
C ILE A 236 6.96 7.39 3.56
N LEU A 237 7.92 8.30 3.71
CA LEU A 237 9.07 8.16 4.60
C LEU A 237 8.62 8.27 6.06
N ALA A 238 7.65 9.10 6.42
CA ALA A 238 7.09 9.14 7.76
C ALA A 238 6.26 7.89 8.04
N VAL A 239 5.50 7.36 7.07
CA VAL A 239 4.75 6.10 7.17
C VAL A 239 5.70 4.91 7.19
N VAL A 240 6.76 4.92 6.40
CA VAL A 240 7.81 3.90 6.39
C VAL A 240 8.67 4.01 7.64
N LEU A 241 8.99 5.21 8.14
CA LEU A 241 9.72 5.41 9.39
C LEU A 241 8.86 5.07 10.60
N THR A 242 7.56 5.38 10.60
CA THR A 242 6.63 4.98 11.67
C THR A 242 6.35 3.49 11.61
N LEU A 243 6.18 2.88 10.44
CA LEU A 243 6.10 1.43 10.29
C LEU A 243 7.42 0.77 10.68
N LEU A 244 8.58 1.30 10.29
CA LEU A 244 9.90 0.83 10.72
C LEU A 244 10.08 1.00 12.22
N PHE A 245 9.59 2.07 12.84
CA PHE A 245 9.62 2.25 14.29
C PHE A 245 8.66 1.30 14.99
N ILE A 246 7.48 1.04 14.42
CA ILE A 246 6.53 0.06 14.94
C ILE A 246 7.11 -1.33 14.80
N PHE A 247 7.68 -1.70 13.65
CA PHE A 247 8.35 -2.99 13.44
C PHE A 247 9.62 -3.11 14.27
N ALA A 248 10.41 -2.06 14.44
CA ALA A 248 11.60 -2.06 15.30
C ALA A 248 11.21 -2.08 16.77
N SER A 249 10.12 -1.44 17.17
CA SER A 249 9.56 -1.51 18.53
C SER A 249 8.92 -2.86 18.78
N LEU A 250 8.18 -3.43 17.82
CA LEU A 250 7.67 -4.80 17.87
C LEU A 250 8.82 -5.80 17.86
N PHE A 251 9.87 -5.56 17.08
CA PHE A 251 11.05 -6.42 17.01
C PHE A 251 11.90 -6.28 18.26
N LEU A 252 12.02 -5.10 18.85
CA LEU A 252 12.71 -4.87 20.13
C LEU A 252 11.88 -5.44 21.27
N PHE A 253 10.56 -5.27 21.25
CA PHE A 253 9.63 -5.90 22.17
C PHE A 253 9.67 -7.42 22.01
N LEU A 254 9.69 -7.95 20.79
CA LEU A 254 9.92 -9.36 20.48
C LEU A 254 11.35 -9.78 20.82
N CYS A 255 12.37 -8.94 20.80
CA CYS A 255 13.76 -9.28 21.19
C CYS A 255 13.96 -9.21 22.70
N ILE A 256 13.22 -8.35 23.39
CA ILE A 256 13.15 -8.28 24.85
C ILE A 256 12.33 -9.47 25.35
N LEU A 257 11.22 -9.80 24.68
CA LEU A 257 10.40 -10.99 24.94
C LEU A 257 11.08 -12.29 24.49
N ARG A 258 11.93 -12.26 23.45
CA ARG A 258 12.65 -13.44 22.99
C ARG A 258 14.00 -13.63 23.65
N ARG A 259 14.59 -12.61 24.30
CA ARG A 259 16.01 -12.58 24.74
C ARG A 259 16.79 -13.86 24.39
N PRO A 260 17.14 -14.10 23.10
CA PRO A 260 18.16 -15.07 22.79
C PRO A 260 19.46 -14.29 22.86
N VAL A 261 20.43 -14.90 23.51
CA VAL A 261 21.82 -14.50 23.49
C VAL A 261 22.25 -14.14 22.06
N LYS A 262 22.94 -13.00 21.89
CA LYS A 262 23.42 -12.45 20.61
C LYS A 262 23.94 -13.55 19.67
N LEU A 263 23.42 -13.58 18.43
CA LEU A 263 23.98 -14.37 17.33
C LEU A 263 24.75 -13.43 16.39
N GLY A 264 26.08 -13.57 16.37
CA GLY A 264 26.91 -13.09 15.26
C GLY A 264 26.59 -13.88 13.98
N PRO A 265 27.12 -13.48 12.80
CA PRO A 265 26.77 -14.09 11.53
C PRO A 265 27.22 -15.56 11.51
N PHE A 266 26.27 -16.49 11.70
CA PHE A 266 26.52 -17.92 11.57
C PHE A 266 26.23 -18.37 10.14
N HIS A 267 27.32 -18.53 9.39
CA HIS A 267 27.38 -19.43 8.25
C HIS A 267 27.10 -20.85 8.80
N LEU A 268 25.94 -21.44 8.47
CA LEU A 268 25.70 -22.85 8.77
C LEU A 268 26.62 -23.66 7.86
N GLU A 269 27.71 -24.19 8.43
CA GLU A 269 28.41 -25.29 7.80
C GLU A 269 27.45 -26.48 7.70
N GLN A 270 27.24 -26.89 6.46
CA GLN A 270 26.56 -28.10 5.98
C GLN A 270 27.10 -29.42 6.61
N ASN A 271 28.11 -29.35 7.48
CA ASN A 271 28.82 -30.48 8.07
C ASN A 271 28.17 -31.04 9.36
N HIS A 272 27.25 -30.33 10.02
CA HIS A 272 26.81 -30.76 11.36
C HIS A 272 25.59 -31.71 11.38
N TYR A 273 24.67 -31.61 10.41
CA TYR A 273 23.57 -32.59 10.27
C TYR A 273 24.08 -34.01 9.98
N HIS A 274 25.22 -34.12 9.29
CA HIS A 274 25.87 -35.39 8.99
C HIS A 274 26.52 -36.07 10.20
N ASN A 275 26.84 -35.35 11.28
CA ASN A 275 27.53 -35.94 12.43
C ASN A 275 26.59 -36.64 13.42
N THR A 276 25.33 -36.22 13.50
CA THR A 276 24.30 -36.84 14.37
C THR A 276 23.40 -37.83 13.62
N THR A 277 23.31 -37.76 12.29
CA THR A 277 22.51 -38.71 11.50
C THR A 277 23.40 -39.64 10.67
N SER A 278 23.64 -40.85 11.17
CA SER A 278 24.37 -41.89 10.44
C SER A 278 23.48 -42.52 9.37
N PHE A 279 23.37 -41.88 8.21
CA PHE A 279 22.78 -42.53 7.03
C PHE A 279 23.78 -43.53 6.44
N ARG A 280 23.78 -44.76 6.95
CA ARG A 280 24.45 -45.87 6.25
C ARG A 280 23.73 -46.11 4.93
N ARG A 281 24.33 -45.70 3.82
CA ARG A 281 23.91 -46.12 2.47
C ARG A 281 23.93 -47.65 2.45
N ALA A 282 22.76 -48.28 2.36
CA ALA A 282 22.66 -49.73 2.29
C ALA A 282 23.21 -50.20 0.93
N CYS A 283 24.51 -50.51 0.87
CA CYS A 283 25.18 -50.99 -0.35
C CYS A 283 24.87 -52.47 -0.67
N ARG A 284 24.10 -53.18 0.16
CA ARG A 284 23.68 -54.57 -0.09
C ARG A 284 22.27 -54.82 0.44
N THR A 285 21.28 -54.83 -0.44
CA THR A 285 19.93 -55.32 -0.14
C THR A 285 19.91 -56.85 -0.27
N ARG A 286 19.62 -57.55 0.83
CA ARG A 286 19.39 -59.00 0.84
C ARG A 286 17.92 -59.27 0.50
N LEU A 287 17.68 -60.19 -0.42
CA LEU A 287 16.35 -60.71 -0.69
C LEU A 287 16.07 -61.88 0.25
N PHE A 288 14.90 -61.87 0.87
CA PHE A 288 14.41 -62.91 1.77
C PHE A 288 13.23 -63.61 1.13
N THR A 289 13.08 -64.92 1.39
CA THR A 289 11.90 -65.65 0.96
C THR A 289 10.76 -65.50 1.97
N TYR A 290 9.50 -65.59 1.52
CA TYR A 290 8.35 -65.58 2.43
C TYR A 290 8.46 -66.67 3.50
N ARG A 291 8.94 -67.86 3.12
CA ARG A 291 9.12 -68.99 4.02
C ARG A 291 10.16 -68.70 5.09
N GLU A 292 11.32 -68.16 4.72
CA GLU A 292 12.38 -67.76 5.66
C GLU A 292 11.88 -66.74 6.68
N LEU A 293 11.14 -65.72 6.23
CA LEU A 293 10.54 -64.73 7.15
C LEU A 293 9.42 -65.33 8.00
N GLY A 294 8.64 -66.26 7.45
CA GLY A 294 7.63 -67.02 8.18
C GLY A 294 8.24 -67.87 9.29
N GLU A 295 9.34 -68.58 9.02
CA GLU A 295 10.06 -69.35 10.03
C GLU A 295 10.66 -68.41 11.11
N ALA A 296 11.23 -67.28 10.70
CA ALA A 296 11.84 -66.31 11.62
C ALA A 296 10.83 -65.60 12.55
N THR A 297 9.62 -65.34 12.06
CA THR A 297 8.57 -64.57 12.78
C THR A 297 7.48 -65.44 13.40
N ARG A 298 7.66 -66.78 13.42
CA ARG A 298 6.62 -67.74 13.83
C ARG A 298 5.31 -67.51 13.09
N THR A 299 5.38 -67.48 11.77
CA THR A 299 4.26 -67.27 10.85
C THR A 299 3.51 -65.95 11.06
N PHE A 300 4.23 -64.90 11.48
CA PHE A 300 3.66 -63.57 11.78
C PHE A 300 2.60 -63.61 12.88
N GLU A 301 2.82 -64.43 13.91
CA GLU A 301 1.96 -64.48 15.10
C GLU A 301 1.82 -63.11 15.77
N ASP A 302 0.66 -62.88 16.40
CA ASP A 302 0.41 -61.67 17.18
C ASP A 302 1.37 -61.52 18.37
N SER A 303 1.91 -62.62 18.89
CA SER A 303 2.90 -62.64 19.97
C SER A 303 4.23 -61.98 19.59
N GLN A 304 4.52 -61.87 18.29
CA GLN A 304 5.75 -61.27 17.75
C GLN A 304 5.50 -59.84 17.21
N LYS A 305 4.30 -59.29 17.40
CA LYS A 305 3.97 -57.96 16.87
C LYS A 305 4.61 -56.87 17.75
N LEU A 306 5.51 -56.10 17.15
CA LEU A 306 6.16 -54.94 17.77
C LEU A 306 5.30 -53.67 17.61
N VAL A 307 4.71 -53.49 16.44
CA VAL A 307 3.91 -52.30 16.10
C VAL A 307 2.71 -52.68 15.26
N ASN A 308 1.57 -52.07 15.56
CA ASN A 308 0.37 -52.15 14.75
C ASN A 308 -0.08 -50.74 14.37
N GLY A 309 -0.09 -50.41 13.07
CA GLY A 309 -0.62 -49.13 12.65
C GLY A 309 -0.98 -49.08 11.18
N THR A 310 -1.30 -47.87 10.71
CA THR A 310 -1.88 -47.62 9.39
C THR A 310 -0.97 -48.05 8.23
N ASN A 311 0.35 -48.08 8.46
CA ASN A 311 1.35 -48.39 7.43
C ASN A 311 1.77 -49.87 7.43
N GLY A 312 1.06 -50.72 8.17
CA GLY A 312 1.30 -52.15 8.31
C GLY A 312 1.69 -52.56 9.72
N THR A 313 1.94 -53.86 9.90
CA THR A 313 2.41 -54.43 11.16
C THR A 313 3.91 -54.68 11.10
N ILE A 314 4.62 -54.39 12.18
CA ILE A 314 6.03 -54.74 12.32
C ILE A 314 6.12 -55.92 13.28
N HIS A 315 6.76 -57.00 12.84
CA HIS A 315 6.96 -58.21 13.64
C HIS A 315 8.45 -58.41 13.97
N ALA A 316 8.75 -58.81 15.21
CA ALA A 316 10.05 -59.32 15.59
C ALA A 316 10.28 -60.70 14.95
N GLY A 317 11.53 -60.98 14.60
CA GLY A 317 11.93 -62.30 14.14
C GLY A 317 13.38 -62.60 14.41
N VAL A 318 13.71 -63.89 14.40
CA VAL A 318 15.08 -64.38 14.53
C VAL A 318 15.38 -65.27 13.34
N LEU A 319 16.35 -64.88 12.52
CA LEU A 319 16.78 -65.66 11.36
C LEU A 319 17.50 -66.94 11.81
N GLY A 320 17.64 -67.92 10.92
CA GLY A 320 18.32 -69.19 11.22
C GLY A 320 19.79 -69.07 11.63
N ASP A 321 20.43 -67.92 11.35
CA ASP A 321 21.79 -67.59 11.79
C ASP A 321 21.85 -66.92 13.18
N GLY A 322 20.70 -66.74 13.84
CA GLY A 322 20.57 -66.07 15.15
C GLY A 322 20.41 -64.54 15.07
N SER A 323 20.45 -63.95 13.88
CA SER A 323 20.28 -62.51 13.71
C SER A 323 18.86 -62.08 14.02
N HIS A 324 18.71 -61.06 14.86
CA HIS A 324 17.42 -60.48 15.18
C HIS A 324 17.03 -59.47 14.10
N ILE A 325 15.79 -59.56 13.62
CA ILE A 325 15.24 -58.71 12.56
C ILE A 325 13.87 -58.15 12.95
N ALA A 326 13.50 -57.03 12.34
CA ALA A 326 12.15 -56.50 12.37
C ALA A 326 11.58 -56.52 10.95
N VAL A 327 10.43 -57.17 10.77
CA VAL A 327 9.78 -57.36 9.47
C VAL A 327 8.54 -56.50 9.41
N GLN A 328 8.56 -55.45 8.58
CA GLN A 328 7.36 -54.68 8.26
C GLN A 328 6.58 -55.40 7.17
N LYS A 329 5.38 -55.83 7.54
CA LYS A 329 4.39 -56.44 6.66
C LYS A 329 3.34 -55.40 6.32
N SER A 330 3.31 -54.98 5.05
CA SER A 330 2.22 -54.15 4.54
C SER A 330 1.00 -55.02 4.20
N SER A 331 -0.17 -54.41 4.10
CA SER A 331 -1.39 -55.06 3.57
C SER A 331 -1.21 -55.53 2.12
N TYR A 332 -0.26 -54.93 1.41
CA TYR A 332 0.14 -55.28 0.06
C TYR A 332 1.39 -56.19 0.14
N THR A 333 1.57 -57.09 -0.82
CA THR A 333 2.52 -58.22 -0.85
C THR A 333 4.02 -57.91 -0.62
N ILE A 334 4.41 -56.67 -0.35
CA ILE A 334 5.79 -56.24 -0.08
C ILE A 334 6.09 -56.31 1.42
N MET A 335 7.20 -56.96 1.76
CA MET A 335 7.77 -56.98 3.12
C MET A 335 9.17 -56.37 3.11
N VAL A 336 9.45 -55.55 4.13
CA VAL A 336 10.77 -54.95 4.32
C VAL A 336 11.35 -55.43 5.63
N VAL A 337 12.62 -55.83 5.58
CA VAL A 337 13.36 -56.35 6.73
C VAL A 337 14.37 -55.30 7.19
N TYR A 338 14.28 -54.94 8.46
CA TYR A 338 15.19 -54.04 9.15
C TYR A 338 16.02 -54.83 10.18
N GLY A 339 17.20 -54.32 10.53
CA GLY A 339 17.91 -54.81 11.71
C GLY A 339 17.11 -54.53 12.97
N TYR A 340 17.04 -55.51 13.88
CA TYR A 340 16.25 -55.35 15.10
C TYR A 340 16.83 -54.26 16.02
N PRO A 341 16.02 -53.31 16.49
CA PRO A 341 16.45 -52.30 17.45
C PRO A 341 16.50 -52.89 18.86
N ALA A 342 17.67 -52.79 19.52
CA ALA A 342 17.93 -53.50 20.76
C ALA A 342 17.05 -53.06 21.95
N ASN A 343 16.66 -51.78 21.99
CA ASN A 343 15.91 -51.21 23.11
C ASN A 343 14.41 -51.09 22.84
N GLY A 344 13.86 -51.72 21.79
CA GLY A 344 12.42 -51.69 21.53
C GLY A 344 11.90 -50.33 21.07
N THR A 345 10.62 -50.03 21.32
CA THR A 345 9.97 -48.81 20.85
C THR A 345 9.96 -47.70 21.90
N LEU A 346 9.93 -46.44 21.48
CA LEU A 346 9.77 -45.31 22.39
C LEU A 346 8.46 -45.43 23.20
N GLU A 347 7.40 -45.97 22.60
CA GLU A 347 6.13 -46.23 23.27
C GLU A 347 6.31 -47.10 24.52
N GLU A 348 7.05 -48.20 24.40
CA GLU A 348 7.35 -49.09 25.52
C GLU A 348 8.09 -48.35 26.64
N HIS A 349 9.05 -47.50 26.31
CA HIS A 349 9.80 -46.72 27.31
C HIS A 349 8.96 -45.65 28.00
N LEU A 350 8.04 -45.01 27.27
CA LEU A 350 7.12 -44.03 27.83
C LEU A 350 6.05 -44.69 28.71
N GLN A 351 5.46 -45.81 28.28
CA GLN A 351 4.36 -46.49 28.97
C GLN A 351 4.82 -47.42 30.11
N ASN A 352 5.94 -48.15 29.94
CA ASN A 352 6.46 -49.08 30.96
C ASN A 352 7.22 -48.38 32.10
N SER A 353 7.33 -47.04 32.07
CA SER A 353 7.79 -46.22 33.20
C SER A 353 6.95 -46.41 34.48
N ARG A 354 5.80 -47.09 34.38
CA ARG A 354 4.92 -47.42 35.51
C ARG A 354 5.21 -48.76 36.20
N GLY A 355 6.16 -49.57 35.72
CA GLY A 355 6.38 -50.93 36.28
C GLY A 355 7.81 -51.49 36.26
N GLN A 356 8.77 -50.92 35.51
CA GLN A 356 10.17 -51.38 35.51
C GLN A 356 11.19 -50.24 35.73
N LYS A 357 12.43 -50.64 36.09
CA LYS A 357 13.54 -49.82 36.64
C LYS A 357 14.14 -48.73 35.73
N PHE A 358 13.70 -48.55 34.49
CA PHE A 358 14.39 -47.71 33.51
C PHE A 358 13.44 -46.90 32.61
N GLY A 359 12.59 -46.05 33.21
CA GLY A 359 11.90 -45.01 32.46
C GLY A 359 12.88 -43.97 31.89
N LEU A 360 12.51 -43.32 30.78
CA LEU A 360 13.32 -42.26 30.20
C LEU A 360 13.20 -40.98 31.03
N ASP A 361 14.34 -40.45 31.48
CA ASP A 361 14.41 -39.10 32.03
C ASP A 361 14.13 -38.03 30.95
N TRP A 362 13.93 -36.80 31.40
CA TRP A 362 13.61 -35.69 30.50
C TRP A 362 14.68 -35.42 29.43
N TYR A 363 15.98 -35.55 29.75
CA TYR A 363 17.03 -35.25 28.79
C TYR A 363 17.08 -36.28 27.67
N LYS A 364 16.91 -37.56 27.99
CA LYS A 364 16.78 -38.62 26.98
C LYS A 364 15.55 -38.40 26.12
N ARG A 365 14.42 -38.05 26.71
CA ARG A 365 13.19 -37.70 25.99
C ARG A 365 13.40 -36.53 25.01
N LEU A 366 14.06 -35.47 25.47
CA LEU A 366 14.38 -34.30 24.65
C LEU A 366 15.37 -34.63 23.53
N SER A 367 16.40 -35.44 23.82
CA SER A 367 17.37 -35.91 22.82
C SER A 367 16.68 -36.73 21.72
N ILE A 368 15.81 -37.67 22.12
CA ILE A 368 15.02 -38.48 21.19
C ILE A 368 14.11 -37.60 20.33
N ALA A 369 13.44 -36.61 20.92
CA ALA A 369 12.62 -35.65 20.17
C ALA A 369 13.45 -34.86 19.14
N ALA A 370 14.61 -34.34 19.55
CA ALA A 370 15.49 -33.57 18.67
C ALA A 370 16.09 -34.41 17.54
N GLU A 371 16.50 -35.65 17.83
CA GLU A 371 17.02 -36.58 16.83
C GLU A 371 15.93 -37.01 15.84
N THR A 372 14.72 -37.31 16.34
CA THR A 372 13.57 -37.62 15.49
C THR A 372 13.23 -36.44 14.56
N ALA A 373 13.21 -35.21 15.09
CA ALA A 373 12.98 -34.00 14.29
C ALA A 373 14.04 -33.85 13.20
N SER A 374 15.31 -34.09 13.54
CA SER A 374 16.44 -34.03 12.61
C SER A 374 16.32 -35.04 11.47
N VAL A 375 15.89 -36.28 11.76
CA VAL A 375 15.63 -37.30 10.74
C VAL A 375 14.53 -36.84 9.79
N LEU A 376 13.41 -36.33 10.31
CA LEU A 376 12.32 -35.83 9.45
C LEU A 376 12.74 -34.61 8.62
N ALA A 377 13.45 -33.65 9.20
CA ALA A 377 13.92 -32.47 8.48
C ALA A 377 14.87 -32.85 7.34
N TYR A 378 15.78 -33.80 7.57
CA TYR A 378 16.64 -34.32 6.52
C TYR A 378 15.83 -34.92 5.36
N LEU A 379 14.84 -35.77 5.68
CA LEU A 379 13.99 -36.41 4.68
C LEU A 379 13.15 -35.41 3.87
N HIS A 380 12.73 -34.31 4.49
CA HIS A 380 11.90 -33.28 3.85
C HIS A 380 12.69 -32.29 2.99
N TYR A 381 13.90 -31.92 3.40
CA TYR A 381 14.62 -30.77 2.83
C TYR A 381 15.98 -31.09 2.21
N GLU A 382 16.69 -32.10 2.69
CA GLU A 382 18.07 -32.40 2.25
C GLU A 382 18.12 -33.45 1.12
N ILE A 383 17.01 -34.15 0.86
CA ILE A 383 16.89 -35.13 -0.23
C ILE A 383 16.24 -34.47 -1.45
N SER A 384 16.78 -34.73 -2.65
CA SER A 384 16.28 -34.17 -3.92
C SER A 384 14.81 -34.50 -4.24
N SER A 385 14.25 -35.52 -3.60
CA SER A 385 12.84 -35.88 -3.66
C SER A 385 12.36 -36.08 -2.22
N PRO A 386 11.64 -35.10 -1.65
CA PRO A 386 11.22 -35.13 -0.25
C PRO A 386 10.43 -36.40 0.07
N ILE A 387 10.83 -37.09 1.13
CA ILE A 387 10.17 -38.29 1.63
C ILE A 387 9.35 -37.90 2.86
N PHE A 388 8.03 -38.02 2.76
CA PHE A 388 7.12 -37.79 3.88
C PHE A 388 6.74 -39.12 4.52
N HIS A 389 6.81 -39.22 5.84
CA HIS A 389 6.47 -40.41 6.60
C HIS A 389 4.97 -40.73 6.53
N ARG A 390 4.12 -39.69 6.66
CA ARG A 390 2.64 -39.71 6.57
C ARG A 390 1.98 -40.72 7.50
N GLY A 391 2.44 -40.76 8.76
CA GLY A 391 1.93 -41.71 9.75
C GLY A 391 2.80 -41.82 11.00
N LEU A 392 3.49 -40.75 11.41
CA LEU A 392 4.37 -40.77 12.59
C LEU A 392 3.58 -40.72 13.91
N LYS A 393 2.25 -40.85 13.85
CA LYS A 393 1.30 -40.64 14.94
C LYS A 393 1.56 -41.44 16.24
N SER A 394 2.40 -42.47 16.20
CA SER A 394 2.70 -43.32 17.36
C SER A 394 4.19 -43.36 17.62
N SER A 395 4.60 -43.10 18.86
CA SER A 395 5.94 -43.40 19.37
C SER A 395 6.37 -44.86 19.13
N GLY A 396 5.45 -45.77 18.82
CA GLY A 396 5.72 -47.14 18.41
C GLY A 396 6.51 -47.25 17.09
N TYR A 397 6.42 -46.27 16.19
CA TYR A 397 7.23 -46.23 14.96
C TYR A 397 8.65 -45.68 15.17
N ILE A 398 8.97 -45.25 16.39
CA ILE A 398 10.29 -44.76 16.78
C ILE A 398 10.93 -45.84 17.64
N PHE A 399 11.94 -46.47 17.08
CA PHE A 399 12.72 -47.48 17.76
C PHE A 399 14.00 -46.89 18.33
N LEU A 400 14.47 -47.47 19.43
CA LEU A 400 15.68 -47.04 20.12
C LEU A 400 16.76 -48.11 19.97
N ASP A 401 17.95 -47.71 19.54
CA ASP A 401 19.12 -48.62 19.52
C ASP A 401 19.78 -48.70 20.90
N VAL A 402 20.84 -49.50 21.02
CA VAL A 402 21.59 -49.75 22.28
C VAL A 402 21.98 -48.47 23.02
N ASP A 403 22.34 -47.42 22.28
CA ASP A 403 22.74 -46.10 22.77
C ASP A 403 21.59 -45.09 22.91
N PHE A 404 20.34 -45.55 22.74
CA PHE A 404 19.13 -44.74 22.65
C PHE A 404 19.08 -43.80 21.43
N SER A 405 19.90 -44.05 20.39
CA SER A 405 19.74 -43.40 19.10
C SER A 405 18.43 -43.78 18.42
N VAL A 406 17.89 -42.85 17.63
CA VAL A 406 16.56 -42.96 17.04
C VAL A 406 16.61 -43.67 15.70
N LYS A 407 15.73 -44.67 15.54
CA LYS A 407 15.43 -45.33 14.26
C LYS A 407 13.96 -45.17 13.94
N VAL A 408 13.66 -44.36 12.92
CA VAL A 408 12.29 -44.18 12.42
C VAL A 408 11.97 -45.30 11.43
N ALA A 409 10.88 -46.01 11.68
CA ALA A 409 10.36 -47.07 10.82
C ALA A 409 8.88 -46.82 10.48
N GLY A 410 8.27 -47.67 9.65
CA GLY A 410 6.84 -47.52 9.33
C GLY A 410 6.54 -46.50 8.25
N PHE A 411 7.52 -46.12 7.43
CA PHE A 411 7.27 -45.35 6.21
C PHE A 411 6.24 -46.07 5.33
N ALA A 412 5.31 -45.30 4.77
CA ALA A 412 4.34 -45.83 3.82
C ALA A 412 5.06 -46.35 2.56
N LEU A 413 4.97 -47.67 2.34
CA LEU A 413 5.55 -48.31 1.15
C LEU A 413 4.60 -48.08 -0.04
N LEU A 414 5.01 -47.21 -0.96
CA LEU A 414 4.26 -46.89 -2.19
C LEU A 414 4.29 -48.08 -3.16
N SER A 415 3.13 -48.43 -3.71
CA SER A 415 3.03 -49.49 -4.74
C SER A 415 3.45 -48.95 -6.13
N PRO A 416 4.34 -49.64 -6.87
CA PRO A 416 4.71 -49.26 -8.22
C PRO A 416 3.55 -49.59 -9.17
N GLY A 417 2.75 -48.58 -9.49
CA GLY A 417 1.54 -48.71 -10.31
C GLY A 417 0.50 -47.63 -10.04
N SER A 418 0.65 -46.91 -8.93
CA SER A 418 -0.14 -45.73 -8.60
C SER A 418 0.56 -44.45 -9.10
N GLY A 419 0.56 -44.26 -10.42
CA GLY A 419 1.09 -43.04 -11.06
C GLY A 419 0.22 -41.80 -10.89
N ASN A 420 -0.75 -41.75 -9.96
CA ASN A 420 -1.66 -40.61 -9.83
C ASN A 420 -2.38 -40.55 -8.48
N TYR A 421 -1.67 -40.35 -7.36
CA TYR A 421 -2.33 -39.97 -6.10
C TYR A 421 -1.71 -38.73 -5.45
N SER A 422 -1.80 -37.61 -6.16
CA SER A 422 -2.23 -36.34 -5.56
C SER A 422 -3.73 -36.32 -5.25
N ASN A 423 -4.49 -37.38 -5.58
CA ASN A 423 -5.96 -37.41 -5.55
C ASN A 423 -6.62 -38.66 -4.91
N LEU A 424 -5.94 -39.54 -4.16
CA LEU A 424 -6.65 -40.44 -3.23
C LEU A 424 -6.87 -39.71 -1.90
N ARG A 425 -7.68 -38.66 -2.04
CA ARG A 425 -8.36 -38.00 -0.94
C ARG A 425 -9.40 -39.00 -0.45
N SER A 426 -9.04 -39.79 0.57
CA SER A 426 -10.04 -40.33 1.49
C SER A 426 -10.87 -39.13 1.94
N ASN A 427 -12.11 -39.05 1.45
CA ASN A 427 -13.02 -37.93 1.66
C ASN A 427 -13.52 -37.80 3.11
N TYR A 428 -12.84 -38.44 4.07
CA TYR A 428 -13.13 -38.41 5.49
C TYR A 428 -11.87 -38.26 6.39
N GLU A 429 -10.67 -38.10 5.84
CA GLU A 429 -9.49 -37.70 6.63
C GLU A 429 -9.14 -36.23 6.38
N THR A 430 -9.10 -35.47 7.47
CA THR A 430 -8.98 -34.01 7.47
C THR A 430 -7.74 -33.54 6.69
N PRO A 431 -7.86 -32.53 5.80
CA PRO A 431 -6.80 -32.07 4.89
C PRO A 431 -5.60 -31.37 5.57
N TYR A 432 -5.47 -31.53 6.88
CA TYR A 432 -4.54 -30.80 7.76
C TYR A 432 -3.51 -31.70 8.47
N LYS A 433 -3.50 -33.02 8.22
CA LYS A 433 -2.57 -33.96 8.86
C LYS A 433 -1.34 -34.19 7.98
N ASN A 434 -0.18 -33.76 8.45
CA ASN A 434 1.11 -33.97 7.83
C ASN A 434 2.15 -34.37 8.90
N ASP A 435 3.37 -34.68 8.48
CA ASP A 435 4.45 -35.11 9.38
C ASP A 435 4.72 -34.11 10.52
N VAL A 436 4.54 -32.81 10.28
CA VAL A 436 4.70 -31.77 11.32
C VAL A 436 3.59 -31.88 12.36
N TYR A 437 2.34 -32.05 11.93
CA TYR A 437 1.21 -32.29 12.83
C TYR A 437 1.41 -33.58 13.64
N ASP A 438 1.80 -34.68 12.97
CA ASP A 438 2.07 -35.97 13.62
C ASP A 438 3.22 -35.85 14.63
N PHE A 439 4.26 -35.09 14.31
CA PHE A 439 5.35 -34.79 15.23
C PHE A 439 4.88 -33.97 16.45
N GLY A 440 3.92 -33.06 16.26
CA GLY A 440 3.26 -32.37 17.38
C GLY A 440 2.56 -33.32 18.35
N LEU A 441 1.91 -34.38 17.84
CA LEU A 441 1.32 -35.42 18.69
C LEU A 441 2.39 -36.24 19.43
N LEU A 442 3.48 -36.58 18.75
CA LEU A 442 4.62 -37.26 19.35
C LEU A 442 5.22 -36.46 20.50
N LEU A 443 5.40 -35.14 20.35
CA LEU A 443 5.92 -34.30 21.42
C LEU A 443 5.01 -34.32 22.65
N LEU A 444 3.69 -34.29 22.47
CA LEU A 444 2.75 -34.43 23.58
C LEU A 444 2.89 -35.78 24.27
N GLU A 445 3.03 -36.86 23.50
CA GLU A 445 3.24 -38.21 24.03
C GLU A 445 4.55 -38.32 24.82
N ILE A 446 5.63 -37.70 24.34
CA ILE A 446 6.91 -37.62 25.05
C ILE A 446 6.77 -36.87 26.38
N ILE A 447 6.04 -35.75 26.39
CA ILE A 447 5.81 -34.95 27.61
C ILE A 447 4.96 -35.71 28.62
N SER A 448 3.91 -36.40 28.18
CA SER A 448 2.92 -37.00 29.07
C SER A 448 3.19 -38.47 29.44
N GLY A 449 4.05 -39.15 28.68
CA GLY A 449 4.28 -40.59 28.81
C GLY A 449 3.10 -41.46 28.38
N THR A 450 2.12 -40.91 27.68
CA THR A 450 0.89 -41.62 27.28
C THR A 450 0.47 -41.24 25.87
N SER A 451 -0.11 -42.18 25.12
CA SER A 451 -0.65 -41.86 23.79
C SER A 451 -1.76 -40.81 23.89
N TYR A 452 -1.53 -39.65 23.25
CA TYR A 452 -2.48 -38.54 23.17
C TYR A 452 -3.27 -38.52 21.86
N SER A 453 -3.23 -39.63 21.09
CA SER A 453 -3.90 -39.76 19.79
C SER A 453 -5.38 -39.42 19.81
N ASP A 454 -6.01 -39.53 20.98
CA ASP A 454 -7.47 -39.50 21.10
C ASP A 454 -7.99 -38.13 21.59
N MET A 455 -7.17 -37.27 22.22
CA MET A 455 -7.64 -35.99 22.79
C MET A 455 -6.60 -34.84 22.77
N PRO A 456 -5.98 -34.49 21.63
CA PRO A 456 -4.99 -33.39 21.56
C PRO A 456 -5.57 -32.02 21.96
N ARG A 457 -6.87 -31.80 21.74
CA ARG A 457 -7.56 -30.56 22.16
C ARG A 457 -7.45 -30.29 23.66
N VAL A 458 -7.61 -31.32 24.50
CA VAL A 458 -7.59 -31.17 25.96
C VAL A 458 -6.18 -30.82 26.43
N ALA A 459 -5.16 -31.48 25.88
CA ALA A 459 -3.77 -31.12 26.15
C ALA A 459 -3.48 -29.66 25.77
N MET A 460 -3.89 -29.24 24.58
CA MET A 460 -3.69 -27.85 24.12
C MET A 460 -4.44 -26.83 24.99
N GLU A 461 -5.65 -27.14 25.46
CA GLU A 461 -6.39 -26.28 26.39
C GLU A 461 -5.68 -26.17 27.74
N LYS A 462 -5.14 -27.26 28.28
CA LYS A 462 -4.35 -27.27 29.51
C LYS A 462 -3.04 -26.48 29.37
N ILE A 463 -2.32 -26.66 28.26
CA ILE A 463 -1.10 -25.89 27.96
C ILE A 463 -1.43 -24.39 27.90
N LYS A 464 -2.46 -24.00 27.14
CA LYS A 464 -2.87 -22.60 26.98
C LYS A 464 -3.38 -21.96 28.28
N SER A 465 -3.97 -22.74 29.18
CA SER A 465 -4.43 -22.27 30.49
C SER A 465 -3.34 -22.27 31.56
N GLY A 466 -2.10 -22.60 31.20
CA GLY A 466 -0.96 -22.61 32.12
C GLY A 466 -0.96 -23.78 33.11
N LYS A 467 -1.67 -24.87 32.78
CA LYS A 467 -1.84 -26.08 33.60
C LYS A 467 -1.05 -27.25 33.02
N LEU A 468 0.18 -26.99 32.61
CA LEU A 468 1.04 -27.97 31.94
C LEU A 468 1.36 -29.15 32.87
N GLU A 469 1.53 -28.90 34.16
CA GLU A 469 1.76 -29.89 35.19
C GLU A 469 0.70 -31.00 35.24
N GLU A 470 -0.53 -30.71 34.81
CA GLU A 470 -1.61 -31.70 34.75
C GLU A 470 -1.49 -32.67 33.57
N ILE A 471 -0.60 -32.41 32.60
CA ILE A 471 -0.35 -33.28 31.44
C ILE A 471 1.03 -33.92 31.44
N VAL A 472 1.99 -33.35 32.17
CA VAL A 472 3.35 -33.89 32.26
C VAL A 472 3.32 -35.27 32.92
N ASP A 473 4.13 -36.19 32.38
CA ASP A 473 4.28 -37.53 32.91
C ASP A 473 4.64 -37.48 34.41
N PRO A 474 3.83 -38.11 35.29
CA PRO A 474 4.12 -38.15 36.71
C PRO A 474 5.50 -38.72 37.06
N SER A 475 6.06 -39.61 36.22
CA SER A 475 7.40 -40.18 36.41
C SER A 475 8.54 -39.17 36.23
N LEU A 476 8.25 -38.00 35.64
CA LEU A 476 9.19 -36.90 35.54
C LEU A 476 9.21 -36.01 36.79
N TYR A 477 8.38 -36.28 37.81
CA TYR A 477 8.34 -35.51 39.07
C TYR A 477 8.38 -33.98 38.85
N TYR A 478 7.47 -33.46 38.01
CA TYR A 478 7.53 -32.10 37.46
C TYR A 478 7.87 -31.00 38.49
N HIS A 479 7.23 -31.02 39.66
CA HIS A 479 7.43 -30.00 40.70
C HIS A 479 8.78 -30.10 41.42
N GLU A 480 9.46 -31.25 41.34
CA GLU A 480 10.78 -31.47 41.92
C GLU A 480 11.91 -31.14 40.93
N GLN A 481 11.58 -30.84 39.67
CA GLN A 481 12.57 -30.53 38.65
C GLN A 481 13.15 -29.12 38.79
N PRO A 482 14.44 -28.93 38.42
CA PRO A 482 15.05 -27.60 38.33
C PRO A 482 14.24 -26.67 37.44
N ILE A 483 14.27 -25.36 37.74
CA ILE A 483 13.53 -24.33 36.97
C ILE A 483 13.83 -24.43 35.48
N ALA A 484 15.12 -24.52 35.10
CA ALA A 484 15.54 -24.66 33.71
C ALA A 484 14.91 -25.88 33.00
N ARG A 485 14.69 -26.99 33.72
CA ARG A 485 14.08 -28.19 33.14
C ARG A 485 12.57 -28.00 32.95
N ARG A 486 11.89 -27.34 33.89
CA ARG A 486 10.48 -26.99 33.73
C ARG A 486 10.28 -26.05 32.55
N GLU A 487 11.15 -25.06 32.39
CA GLU A 487 11.16 -24.15 31.23
C GLU A 487 11.37 -24.93 29.92
N GLN A 488 12.29 -25.91 29.88
CA GLN A 488 12.44 -26.78 28.70
C GLN A 488 11.16 -27.55 28.37
N ILE A 489 10.49 -28.13 29.37
CA ILE A 489 9.21 -28.86 29.17
C ILE A 489 8.13 -27.92 28.63
N GLU A 490 8.05 -26.70 29.16
CA GLU A 490 7.13 -25.66 28.69
C GLU A 490 7.40 -25.26 27.24
N ILE A 491 8.66 -25.05 26.86
CA ILE A 491 9.04 -24.71 25.48
C ILE A 491 8.70 -25.87 24.53
N VAL A 492 8.97 -27.12 24.91
CA VAL A 492 8.61 -28.28 24.08
C VAL A 492 7.08 -28.41 23.93
N ALA A 493 6.31 -28.11 24.97
CA ALA A 493 4.85 -28.10 24.91
C ALA A 493 4.29 -26.98 24.00
N ASP A 494 4.94 -25.81 23.98
CA ASP A 494 4.64 -24.74 23.02
C ASP A 494 4.96 -25.18 21.58
N ILE A 495 6.13 -25.78 21.33
CA ILE A 495 6.50 -26.33 20.02
C ILE A 495 5.44 -27.35 19.56
N ALA A 496 5.02 -28.26 20.44
CA ALA A 496 3.96 -29.22 20.16
C ALA A 496 2.65 -28.52 19.75
N THR A 497 2.24 -27.51 20.51
CA THR A 497 1.03 -26.71 20.23
C THR A 497 1.11 -26.01 18.88
N ARG A 498 2.27 -25.43 18.53
CA ARG A 498 2.49 -24.80 17.22
C ARG A 498 2.47 -25.82 16.08
N CYS A 499 3.07 -26.99 16.26
CA CYS A 499 3.03 -28.07 15.27
C CYS A 499 1.58 -28.51 14.99
N LEU A 500 0.75 -28.64 16.04
CA LEU A 500 -0.66 -29.04 15.92
C LEU A 500 -1.53 -27.95 15.27
N LEU A 501 -1.27 -26.67 15.54
CA LEU A 501 -2.05 -25.55 14.99
C LEU A 501 -1.65 -25.16 13.58
N PHE A 502 -0.35 -25.18 13.28
CA PHE A 502 0.22 -24.56 12.09
C PHE A 502 0.92 -25.55 11.16
N GLY A 503 1.11 -26.80 11.59
CA GLY A 503 1.73 -27.85 10.78
C GLY A 503 0.94 -28.07 9.49
N GLY A 504 -0.37 -28.30 9.59
CA GLY A 504 -1.24 -28.54 8.42
C GLY A 504 -1.29 -27.41 7.40
N ASP A 505 -1.11 -26.16 7.85
CA ASP A 505 -1.07 -24.97 6.99
C ASP A 505 0.29 -24.75 6.30
N GLY A 506 1.33 -25.52 6.67
CA GLY A 506 2.69 -25.35 6.18
C GLY A 506 3.41 -24.10 6.70
N LYS A 507 2.86 -23.41 7.72
CA LYS A 507 3.45 -22.20 8.32
C LYS A 507 4.64 -22.50 9.24
N ILE A 508 4.76 -23.74 9.69
CA ILE A 508 5.90 -24.25 10.46
C ILE A 508 6.40 -25.53 9.79
N GLY A 509 7.69 -25.57 9.44
CA GLY A 509 8.33 -26.72 8.82
C GLY A 509 9.13 -27.54 9.83
N MET A 510 9.47 -28.79 9.49
CA MET A 510 10.32 -29.63 10.34
C MET A 510 11.71 -29.03 10.57
N ILE A 511 12.21 -28.20 9.64
CA ILE A 511 13.50 -27.49 9.81
C ILE A 511 13.45 -26.47 10.95
N ASP A 512 12.33 -25.78 11.13
CA ASP A 512 12.13 -24.80 12.19
C ASP A 512 12.04 -25.51 13.55
N VAL A 513 11.23 -26.57 13.61
CA VAL A 513 11.06 -27.42 14.79
C VAL A 513 12.39 -28.03 15.23
N THR A 514 13.16 -28.57 14.28
CA THR A 514 14.47 -29.17 14.54
C THR A 514 15.44 -28.15 15.12
N ARG A 515 15.48 -26.93 14.57
CA ARG A 515 16.36 -25.87 15.05
C ARG A 515 16.09 -25.55 16.52
N GLU A 516 14.82 -25.37 16.88
CA GLU A 516 14.43 -25.06 18.26
C GLU A 516 14.74 -26.21 19.23
N LEU A 517 14.37 -27.45 18.88
CA LEU A 517 14.66 -28.61 19.73
C LEU A 517 16.15 -28.89 19.87
N PHE A 518 16.94 -28.69 18.81
CA PHE A 518 18.38 -28.86 18.86
C PHE A 518 19.05 -27.84 19.79
N HIS A 519 18.60 -26.58 19.76
CA HIS A 519 19.09 -25.56 20.70
C HIS A 519 18.81 -25.97 22.16
N LEU A 520 17.58 -26.43 22.45
CA LEU A 520 17.21 -26.90 23.80
C LEU A 520 18.01 -28.13 24.24
N ALA A 521 18.27 -29.07 23.32
CA ALA A 521 19.02 -30.27 23.62
C ALA A 521 20.50 -29.98 23.89
N LYS A 522 21.09 -29.00 23.19
CA LYS A 522 22.50 -28.61 23.31
C LYS A 522 22.82 -27.90 24.63
N GLU A 523 21.87 -27.18 25.21
CA GLU A 523 22.02 -26.52 26.52
C GLU A 523 22.21 -27.52 27.69
N ASN A 524 22.10 -28.82 27.42
CA ASN A 524 22.26 -29.91 28.41
C ASN A 524 23.64 -30.59 28.38
N ILE A 525 24.53 -30.19 27.48
CA ILE A 525 25.93 -30.64 27.40
C ILE A 525 26.82 -29.53 27.94
#